data_AF-A0A023DYX1-F1
#
_entry.id   AF-A0A023DYX1-F1
#
_cell.length_a   1.000
_cell.length_b   1.000
_cell.length_c   1.000
_cell.angle_alpha   90.00
_cell.angle_beta   90.00
_cell.angle_gamma   90.00
#
_symmetry.space_group_name_H-M   'P 1'
#
loop_
_entity.id
_entity.type
_entity.pdbx_description
1 polymer ?
#
loop_
_entity_poly.entity_id
_entity_poly.type
_entity_poly.pdbx_seq_one_letter_code
_entity_poly.pdbx_strand_id
1 'polypeptide(L)' 'MSIYAIGLLKKTVEIFARITPGWAILAKRQGIERTLAWLNHFRRLTKEYEIGVQSEKHSVMIPHSMLLIRRLA' A
#
# COMPACT_ATOMS: atom_id res chain seq x y z
N MET A 1 18.90 17.45 -3.46
CA MET A 1 18.58 17.52 -4.90
C MET A 1 17.38 16.61 -5.13
N SER A 2 16.18 17.18 -5.31
CA SER A 2 14.93 16.42 -5.48
C SER A 2 14.81 16.01 -6.95
N ILE A 3 14.75 14.71 -7.23
CA ILE A 3 14.58 14.20 -8.58
C ILE A 3 13.07 13.94 -8.74
N TYR A 4 12.44 14.65 -9.67
CA TYR A 4 11.02 14.46 -9.98
C TYR A 4 10.90 13.37 -11.04
N ALA A 5 10.32 12.23 -10.69
CA ALA A 5 9.90 11.25 -11.69
C ALA A 5 8.47 11.59 -12.13
N ILE A 6 8.31 11.98 -13.39
CA ILE A 6 7.00 12.13 -14.02
C ILE A 6 6.72 10.83 -14.78
N GLY A 7 5.73 10.07 -14.34
CA GLY A 7 5.31 8.86 -15.01
C GLY A 7 3.82 8.61 -14.82
N LEU A 8 3.09 8.58 -15.93
CA LEU A 8 1.71 8.13 -16.11
C LEU A 8 0.57 8.94 -15.44
N LEU A 9 0.75 9.48 -14.24
CA LEU A 9 -0.35 10.01 -13.41
C LEU A 9 -0.49 11.55 -13.38
N LYS A 10 0.27 12.30 -14.20
CA LYS A 10 0.36 13.78 -14.15
C LYS A 10 0.57 14.34 -12.72
N LYS A 11 1.24 13.59 -11.85
CA LYS A 11 1.60 14.03 -10.51
C LYS A 11 3.11 14.03 -10.35
N THR A 12 3.62 15.07 -9.71
CA THR A 12 5.02 15.20 -9.32
C THR A 12 5.28 14.32 -8.10
N VAL A 13 5.98 13.21 -8.31
CA VAL A 13 6.50 12.38 -7.23
C VAL A 13 7.89 12.90 -6.87
N GLU A 14 8.04 13.45 -5.67
CA GLU A 14 9.33 13.85 -5.12
C GLU A 14 10.09 12.60 -4.65
N ILE A 15 11.11 12.19 -5.40
CA ILE A 15 12.03 11.13 -4.97
C ILE A 15 13.18 11.78 -4.23
N PHE A 16 13.22 11.58 -2.92
CA PHE A 16 14.32 12.04 -2.08
C PHE A 16 15.45 11.00 -2.10
N ALA A 17 16.61 11.39 -2.65
CA ALA A 17 17.85 10.67 -2.41
C ALA A 17 18.19 10.71 -0.90
N ARG A 18 18.85 9.67 -0.39
CA ARG A 18 19.20 9.52 1.03
C ARG A 18 19.93 10.78 1.53
N ILE A 19 19.26 11.59 2.35
CA ILE A 19 19.73 12.93 2.78
C ILE A 19 20.84 12.81 3.84
N THR A 20 20.82 11.76 4.65
CA THR A 20 21.76 11.57 5.78
C THR A 20 22.25 10.11 5.81
N PRO A 21 23.54 9.85 6.11
CA PRO A 21 24.07 8.48 6.18
C PRO A 21 23.54 7.66 7.38
N GLY A 22 22.92 8.32 8.37
CA GLY A 22 22.33 7.70 9.56
C GLY A 22 20.79 7.67 9.57
N TRP A 23 20.22 7.07 10.62
CA TRP A 23 18.78 7.08 10.86
C TRP A 23 18.32 8.48 11.29
N ALA A 24 17.59 9.17 10.42
CA ALA A 24 16.98 10.46 10.71
C ALA A 24 15.44 10.33 10.61
N ILE A 25 14.74 10.82 11.64
CA ILE A 25 13.27 10.86 11.65
C ILE A 25 12.83 11.99 10.71
N LEU A 26 12.29 11.60 9.55
CA LEU A 26 11.75 12.52 8.55
C LEU A 26 10.25 12.70 8.79
N ALA A 27 9.83 13.82 9.38
CA ALA A 27 8.44 14.10 9.72
C ALA A 27 7.48 13.99 8.51
N LYS A 28 7.90 14.44 7.32
CA LYS A 28 7.13 14.32 6.07
C LYS A 28 6.88 12.85 5.68
N ARG A 29 7.83 11.96 5.95
CA ARG A 29 7.76 10.53 5.59
C ARG A 29 6.80 9.77 6.53
N GLN A 30 6.83 10.10 7.81
CA GLN A 30 5.94 9.46 8.79
C GLN A 30 4.46 9.69 8.48
N GLY A 31 4.10 10.89 7.98
CA GLY A 31 2.74 11.18 7.51
C GLY A 31 2.34 10.25 6.35
N ILE A 32 3.19 10.13 5.32
CA ILE A 32 2.91 9.28 4.15
C ILE A 32 2.82 7.81 4.55
N GLU A 33 3.77 7.31 5.33
CA GLU A 33 3.76 5.91 5.79
C GLU A 33 2.56 5.61 6.68
N ARG A 34 2.11 6.57 7.51
CA ARG A 34 0.89 6.43 8.32
C ARG A 34 -0.37 6.41 7.46
N THR A 35 -0.44 7.27 6.44
CA THR A 35 -1.56 7.23 5.47
C THR A 35 -1.57 5.92 4.69
N LEU A 36 -0.42 5.42 4.24
CA LEU A 36 -0.31 4.11 3.58
C LEU A 36 -0.67 2.96 4.53
N ALA A 37 -0.30 3.04 5.81
CA ALA A 37 -0.71 2.08 6.82
C ALA A 37 -2.23 2.09 7.04
N TRP A 38 -2.89 3.25 6.98
CA TRP A 38 -4.35 3.32 7.01
C TRP A 38 -4.99 2.72 5.76
N LEU A 39 -4.35 2.88 4.59
CA LEU A 39 -4.84 2.27 3.35
C LEU A 39 -4.78 0.75 3.36
N ASN A 40 -3.90 0.14 4.17
CA ASN A 40 -3.89 -1.32 4.38
C ASN A 40 -5.15 -1.86 5.07
N HIS A 41 -5.99 -1.02 5.70
CA HIS A 41 -7.29 -1.50 6.19
C HIS A 41 -8.30 -1.71 5.06
N PHE A 42 -8.08 -1.09 3.89
CA PHE A 42 -8.91 -1.32 2.72
C PHE A 42 -8.36 -2.49 1.91
N ARG A 43 -9.16 -3.54 1.77
CA ARG A 43 -8.81 -4.82 1.10
C ARG A 43 -8.37 -4.71 -0.38
N ARG A 44 -8.43 -3.54 -1.01
CA ARG A 44 -8.00 -3.32 -2.41
C ARG A 44 -6.73 -2.48 -2.52
N LEU A 45 -6.32 -1.86 -1.41
CA LEU A 45 -5.19 -0.93 -1.32
C LEU A 45 -4.14 -1.46 -0.34
N THR A 46 -4.27 -2.74 0.05
CA THR A 46 -3.31 -3.45 0.88
C THR A 46 -1.98 -3.59 0.15
N LYS A 47 -0.90 -3.39 0.89
CA LYS A 47 0.48 -3.58 0.41
C LYS A 47 0.74 -4.97 -0.15
N GLU A 48 -0.06 -5.96 0.23
CA GLU A 48 0.04 -7.33 -0.26
C GLU A 48 -0.14 -7.43 -1.79
N TYR A 49 -0.86 -6.51 -2.44
CA TYR A 49 -0.90 -6.42 -3.92
C TYR A 49 0.45 -6.10 -4.57
N GLU A 50 1.37 -5.45 -3.86
CA GLU A 50 2.72 -5.16 -4.37
C GLU A 50 3.64 -6.39 -4.31
N ILE A 51 3.39 -7.29 -3.35
CA ILE A 51 4.21 -8.48 -3.10
C ILE A 51 3.72 -9.65 -3.95
N GLY A 52 2.40 -9.81 -4.07
CA GLY A 52 1.85 -10.85 -4.94
C GLY A 52 0.34 -10.98 -4.87
N VAL A 53 -0.28 -11.22 -6.02
CA VAL A 53 -1.74 -11.32 -6.17
C VAL A 53 -2.32 -12.57 -5.48
N GLN A 54 -1.50 -13.58 -5.17
CA GLN A 54 -1.99 -14.85 -4.62
C GLN A 54 -2.54 -14.69 -3.19
N SER A 55 -1.84 -13.98 -2.29
CA SER A 55 -2.33 -13.73 -0.93
C SER A 55 -3.70 -13.04 -0.95
N GLU A 56 -3.81 -12.02 -1.81
CA GLU A 56 -5.02 -11.21 -1.97
C GLU A 56 -6.22 -11.99 -2.51
N LYS A 57 -5.99 -12.95 -3.41
CA LYS A 57 -7.04 -13.87 -3.87
C LYS A 57 -7.63 -14.68 -2.72
N HIS A 58 -6.80 -15.19 -1.81
CA HIS A 58 -7.28 -15.96 -0.65
C HIS A 58 -8.10 -15.07 0.29
N SER A 59 -7.62 -13.85 0.57
CA SER A 59 -8.33 -12.84 1.36
C SER A 59 -9.72 -12.46 0.79
N VAL A 60 -9.93 -12.68 -0.52
CA VAL A 60 -11.24 -12.51 -1.17
C VAL A 60 -12.09 -13.76 -1.14
N MET A 61 -11.52 -14.90 -1.52
CA MET A 61 -12.24 -16.16 -1.74
C MET A 61 -12.76 -16.79 -0.44
N ILE A 62 -11.99 -16.73 0.65
CA ILE A 62 -12.36 -17.31 1.95
C ILE A 62 -13.65 -16.70 2.52
N PRO A 63 -13.79 -15.37 2.69
CA PRO A 63 -15.05 -14.83 3.20
C PRO A 63 -16.22 -15.04 2.23
N HIS A 64 -15.93 -15.10 0.92
CA HIS A 64 -16.96 -15.34 -0.09
C HIS A 64 -17.52 -16.77 -0.01
N SER A 65 -16.67 -17.78 0.13
CA SER A 65 -17.11 -19.16 0.31
C SER A 65 -17.89 -19.34 1.61
N MET A 66 -17.42 -18.75 2.72
CA MET A 66 -18.13 -18.79 4.00
C MET A 66 -19.51 -18.12 3.93
N LEU A 67 -19.63 -17.02 3.20
CA LEU A 67 -20.90 -16.33 2.98
C LEU A 67 -21.87 -17.17 2.12
N LEU A 68 -21.38 -17.82 1.07
CA LEU A 68 -22.19 -18.71 0.23
C LEU A 68 -22.69 -19.92 1.03
N ILE A 69 -21.82 -20.57 1.81
CA ILE A 69 -22.19 -21.70 2.68
C ILE A 69 -23.27 -21.28 3.67
N ARG A 70 -23.11 -20.12 4.33
CA ARG A 70 -24.12 -19.56 5.26
C ARG A 70 -25.47 -19.25 4.63
N ARG A 71 -25.53 -19.05 3.31
CA ARG A 71 -26.79 -18.77 2.59
C ARG A 71 -27.50 -20.04 2.12
N LEU A 72 -26.78 -21.16 2.06
CA LEU A 72 -27.33 -22.45 1.65
C LEU A 72 -27.91 -23.25 2.81
N ALA A 73 -27.43 -23.00 4.04
CA ALA A 73 -27.99 -23.53 5.28
C ALA A 73 -29.20 -22.70 5.73
#